data_AF-A0A5B8B983-F1
#
_entry.id   AF-A0A5B8B983-F1
#
_cell.length_a   1.000
_cell.length_b   1.000
_cell.length_c   1.000
_cell.angle_alpha   90.00
_cell.angle_beta   90.00
_cell.angle_gamma   90.00
#
_symmetry.space_group_name_H-M   'P 1'
#
loop_
_entity.id
_entity.type
_entity.pdbx_description
1 polymer ?
#
loop_
_entity_poly.entity_id
_entity_poly.type
_entity_poly.pdbx_seq_one_letter_code
_entity_poly.pdbx_strand_id
1 'polypeptide(L)'
;MPPDRYDERLLLLADSDNVLVAKRPIGDGEEIVVAGRLVRIGKSVLLGHKIARRAIAPGEKIMKYGVPIGSATSRIDTGEHVHVHNMQSDYTKTHVIEASDEEKAK
;
A
#
# COMPACT_ATOMS: atom_id res chain seq x y z
N MET A 1 -14.51 -1.04 -20.19
CA MET A 1 -14.27 -1.90 -19.01
C MET A 1 -14.94 -1.23 -17.83
N PRO A 2 -15.73 -1.94 -17.00
CA PRO A 2 -16.18 -1.36 -15.75
C PRO A 2 -14.96 -0.91 -14.93
N PRO A 3 -15.07 0.16 -14.12
CA PRO A 3 -13.98 0.56 -13.25
C PRO A 3 -13.61 -0.61 -12.34
N ASP A 4 -12.31 -0.85 -12.18
CA ASP A 4 -11.80 -1.83 -11.22
C ASP A 4 -12.47 -1.59 -9.85
N ARG A 5 -13.10 -2.61 -9.28
CA ARG A 5 -13.77 -2.50 -7.99
C ARG A 5 -12.75 -2.66 -6.86
N TYR A 6 -12.84 -1.79 -5.86
CA TYR A 6 -12.01 -1.84 -4.66
C TYR A 6 -12.89 -1.84 -3.39
N ASP A 7 -12.34 -2.32 -2.29
CA ASP A 7 -12.89 -2.14 -0.95
C ASP A 7 -13.10 -0.64 -0.66
N GLU A 8 -14.20 -0.28 0.01
CA GLU A 8 -14.57 1.12 0.29
C GLU A 8 -13.52 1.87 1.13
N ARG A 9 -12.70 1.12 1.87
CA ARG A 9 -11.59 1.65 2.69
C ARG A 9 -10.37 1.99 1.84
N LEU A 10 -10.33 1.60 0.58
CA LEU A 10 -9.23 1.90 -0.34
C LEU A 10 -9.54 3.08 -1.25
N LEU A 11 -8.49 3.78 -1.66
CA LEU A 11 -8.56 4.90 -2.57
C LEU A 11 -7.50 4.75 -3.67
N LEU A 12 -7.96 4.76 -4.92
CA LEU A 12 -7.09 4.96 -6.08
C LEU A 12 -7.01 6.46 -6.34
N LEU A 13 -5.80 7.02 -6.36
CA LEU A 13 -5.61 8.47 -6.47
C LEU A 13 -5.51 8.92 -7.94
N ALA A 14 -4.91 8.09 -8.79
CA ALA A 14 -4.89 8.26 -10.25
C ALA A 14 -4.99 6.89 -10.96
N ASP A 15 -5.54 6.88 -12.18
CA ASP A 15 -5.75 5.64 -12.95
C ASP A 15 -4.43 4.90 -13.28
N SER A 16 -3.32 5.64 -13.35
CA SER A 16 -1.98 5.12 -13.59
C SER A 16 -1.31 4.54 -12.33
N ASP A 17 -1.90 4.68 -11.15
CA ASP A 17 -1.31 4.19 -9.91
C ASP A 17 -1.33 2.66 -9.85
N ASN A 18 -0.25 2.08 -9.34
CA ASN A 18 -0.14 0.65 -9.04
C ASN A 18 -0.27 0.36 -7.54
N VAL A 19 -0.62 1.36 -6.74
CA VAL A 19 -0.95 1.25 -5.32
C VAL A 19 -2.27 1.95 -5.00
N LEU A 20 -2.90 1.49 -3.93
CA LEU A 20 -4.09 2.06 -3.31
C LEU A 20 -3.71 2.62 -1.94
N VAL A 21 -4.40 3.66 -1.47
CA VAL A 21 -4.19 4.22 -0.13
C VAL A 21 -5.33 3.80 0.79
N ALA A 22 -4.99 3.31 1.97
CA ALA A 22 -5.96 2.98 3.02
C ALA A 22 -6.52 4.26 3.67
N LYS A 23 -7.83 4.46 3.60
CA LYS A 23 -8.60 5.53 4.28
C LYS A 23 -9.08 5.11 5.67
N ARG A 24 -9.01 3.81 5.99
CA ARG A 24 -9.27 3.23 7.31
C ARG A 24 -8.31 2.04 7.53
N PRO A 25 -8.01 1.67 8.78
CA PRO A 25 -7.23 0.47 9.06
C PRO A 25 -7.88 -0.79 8.47
N ILE A 26 -7.04 -1.72 8.03
CA ILE A 26 -7.44 -3.07 7.59
C ILE A 26 -6.62 -4.07 8.39
N GLY A 27 -7.27 -4.96 9.11
CA GLY A 27 -6.65 -5.93 9.99
C GLY A 27 -5.95 -7.06 9.25
N ASP A 28 -5.01 -7.69 9.96
CA ASP A 28 -4.41 -8.95 9.54
C ASP A 28 -5.47 -10.04 9.38
N GLY A 29 -5.34 -10.83 8.32
CA GLY A 29 -6.24 -11.92 7.97
C GLY A 29 -7.57 -11.50 7.34
N GLU A 30 -7.89 -10.20 7.29
CA GLU A 30 -9.11 -9.70 6.63
C GLU A 30 -9.09 -9.97 5.12
N GLU A 31 -10.27 -10.17 4.55
CA GLU A 31 -10.45 -10.27 3.10
C GLU A 31 -11.05 -8.98 2.55
N ILE A 32 -10.41 -8.43 1.52
CA ILE A 32 -10.81 -7.17 0.89
C ILE A 32 -10.86 -7.34 -0.63
N VAL A 33 -11.63 -6.47 -1.30
CA VAL A 33 -11.68 -6.47 -2.76
C VAL A 33 -10.57 -5.56 -3.32
N VAL A 34 -9.70 -6.10 -4.17
CA VAL A 34 -8.67 -5.37 -4.92
C VAL A 34 -8.80 -5.71 -6.40
N ALA A 35 -9.08 -4.72 -7.24
CA ALA A 35 -9.29 -4.89 -8.68
C ALA A 35 -10.29 -6.02 -9.02
N GLY A 36 -11.41 -6.05 -8.30
CA GLY A 36 -12.47 -7.07 -8.48
C GLY A 36 -12.14 -8.46 -7.93
N ARG A 37 -10.98 -8.66 -7.30
CA ARG A 37 -10.57 -9.94 -6.69
C ARG A 37 -10.61 -9.85 -5.18
N LEU A 38 -11.05 -10.93 -4.53
CA LEU A 38 -10.95 -11.06 -3.08
C LEU A 38 -9.49 -11.41 -2.72
N VAL A 39 -8.89 -10.60 -1.86
CA VAL A 39 -7.51 -10.76 -1.41
C VAL A 39 -7.46 -10.78 0.10
N ARG A 40 -6.75 -11.77 0.65
CA ARG A 40 -6.50 -11.87 2.09
C ARG A 40 -5.27 -11.05 2.46
N ILE A 41 -5.43 -10.18 3.45
CA ILE A 41 -4.38 -9.32 3.97
C ILE A 41 -3.49 -10.12 4.92
N GLY A 42 -2.20 -10.18 4.64
CA GLY A 42 -1.24 -10.97 5.44
C GLY A 42 -0.59 -10.23 6.62
N LYS A 43 -0.79 -8.89 6.69
CA LYS A 43 -0.37 -8.02 7.79
C LYS A 43 -1.27 -6.80 7.84
N SER A 44 -1.60 -6.33 9.04
CA SER A 44 -2.40 -5.12 9.23
C SER A 44 -1.85 -3.92 8.44
N VAL A 45 -2.75 -3.18 7.80
CA VAL A 45 -2.46 -1.96 7.03
C VAL A 45 -3.10 -0.78 7.75
N LEU A 46 -2.27 0.17 8.17
CA LEU A 46 -2.71 1.36 8.90
C LEU A 46 -3.34 2.41 7.97
N LEU A 47 -4.02 3.39 8.57
CA LEU A 47 -4.50 4.58 7.86
C LEU A 47 -3.34 5.26 7.11
N GLY A 48 -3.57 5.63 5.85
CA GLY A 48 -2.60 6.32 5.00
C GLY A 48 -1.54 5.41 4.37
N HIS A 49 -1.45 4.15 4.79
CA HIS A 49 -0.51 3.20 4.21
C HIS A 49 -0.99 2.70 2.85
N LYS A 50 -0.08 2.07 2.11
CA LYS A 50 -0.30 1.68 0.71
C LYS A 50 -0.53 0.18 0.60
N ILE A 51 -1.40 -0.20 -0.32
CA ILE A 51 -1.64 -1.59 -0.73
C ILE A 51 -1.36 -1.72 -2.22
N ALA A 52 -0.72 -2.80 -2.65
CA ALA A 52 -0.46 -3.04 -4.06
C ALA A 52 -1.77 -3.31 -4.83
N ARG A 53 -2.05 -2.52 -5.87
CA ARG A 53 -3.23 -2.68 -6.73
C ARG A 53 -3.15 -3.93 -7.61
N ARG A 54 -1.92 -4.31 -7.95
CA ARG A 54 -1.54 -5.48 -8.75
C ARG A 54 -0.19 -6.00 -8.25
N ALA A 55 0.27 -7.14 -8.77
CA ALA A 55 1.64 -7.57 -8.53
C ALA A 55 2.65 -6.54 -9.09
N ILE A 56 3.72 -6.31 -8.35
CA ILE A 56 4.81 -5.38 -8.66
C ILE A 56 6.13 -6.16 -8.57
N ALA A 57 6.91 -6.12 -9.64
CA ALA A 57 8.19 -6.82 -9.71
C ALA A 57 9.30 -6.08 -8.94
N PRO A 58 10.35 -6.77 -8.44
CA PRO A 58 11.53 -6.11 -7.90
C PRO A 58 12.10 -5.09 -8.89
N GLY A 59 12.43 -3.89 -8.40
CA GLY A 59 12.95 -2.78 -9.20
C GLY A 59 11.89 -2.00 -9.98
N GLU A 60 10.65 -2.48 -10.04
CA GLU A 60 9.55 -1.77 -10.72
C GLU A 60 9.15 -0.50 -9.94
N LYS A 61 8.75 0.55 -10.66
CA LYS A 61 8.34 1.82 -10.06
C LYS A 61 7.03 1.69 -9.30
N ILE A 62 7.00 2.24 -8.09
CA ILE A 62 5.79 2.46 -7.32
C ILE A 62 5.19 3.80 -7.75
N MET A 63 3.97 3.79 -8.27
CA MET A 63 3.27 4.93 -8.83
C MET A 63 2.16 5.38 -7.89
N LYS A 64 2.16 6.64 -7.46
CA LYS A 64 1.13 7.27 -6.62
C LYS A 64 0.88 8.69 -7.11
N TYR A 65 -0.39 9.11 -7.23
CA TYR A 65 -0.77 10.40 -7.83
C TYR A 65 -0.29 10.54 -9.29
N GLY A 66 -0.16 9.43 -10.00
CA GLY A 66 0.30 9.38 -11.38
C GLY A 66 1.79 9.65 -11.59
N VAL A 67 2.57 9.73 -10.52
CA VAL A 67 4.02 9.94 -10.57
C VAL A 67 4.76 8.81 -9.86
N PRO A 68 6.00 8.48 -10.29
CA PRO A 68 6.83 7.54 -9.56
C PRO A 68 7.19 8.14 -8.20
N ILE A 69 7.09 7.36 -7.13
CA ILE A 69 7.49 7.77 -5.77
C ILE A 69 8.66 6.95 -5.22
N GLY A 70 9.07 5.92 -5.94
CA GLY A 70 10.06 4.95 -5.49
C GLY A 70 10.07 3.70 -6.35
N SER A 71 10.82 2.71 -5.90
CA SER A 71 10.96 1.41 -6.57
C SER A 71 10.75 0.27 -5.56
N ALA A 72 10.18 -0.83 -6.02
CA ALA A 72 10.05 -2.04 -5.19
C ALA A 72 11.44 -2.64 -4.91
N THR A 73 11.71 -3.01 -3.66
CA THR A 73 12.98 -3.68 -3.27
C THR A 73 12.86 -5.20 -3.29
N SER A 74 11.63 -5.72 -3.26
CA SER A 74 11.30 -7.13 -3.41
C SER A 74 10.11 -7.28 -4.36
N ARG A 75 9.71 -8.53 -4.64
CA ARG A 75 8.39 -8.80 -5.22
C ARG A 75 7.33 -8.32 -4.22
N ILE A 76 6.25 -7.75 -4.74
CA ILE A 76 5.07 -7.36 -3.96
C ILE A 76 3.85 -7.94 -4.66
N ASP A 77 3.09 -8.78 -3.98
CA ASP A 77 1.89 -9.39 -4.54
C ASP A 77 0.67 -8.45 -4.43
N THR A 78 -0.37 -8.73 -5.21
CA THR A 78 -1.60 -7.92 -5.17
C THR A 78 -2.18 -7.95 -3.76
N GLY A 79 -2.57 -6.78 -3.23
CA GLY A 79 -3.10 -6.65 -1.87
C GLY A 79 -2.04 -6.59 -0.76
N GLU A 80 -0.76 -6.74 -1.09
CA GLU A 80 0.31 -6.67 -0.09
C GLU A 80 0.56 -5.22 0.37
N HIS A 81 0.96 -5.06 1.63
CA HIS A 81 1.31 -3.77 2.23
C HIS A 81 2.60 -3.20 1.64
N VAL A 82 2.52 -2.05 0.97
CA VAL A 82 3.65 -1.37 0.34
C VAL A 82 4.22 -0.29 1.29
N HIS A 83 5.38 -0.56 1.88
CA HIS A 83 6.05 0.33 2.83
C HIS A 83 7.57 0.15 2.77
N VAL A 84 8.31 0.85 3.62
CA VAL A 84 9.79 0.89 3.66
C VAL A 84 10.50 -0.48 3.70
N HIS A 85 9.80 -1.57 4.03
CA HIS A 85 10.37 -2.92 4.04
C HIS A 85 10.44 -3.55 2.63
N ASN A 86 9.56 -3.16 1.71
CA ASN A 86 9.48 -3.69 0.34
C ASN A 86 9.49 -2.60 -0.75
N MET A 87 9.65 -1.33 -0.37
CA MET A 87 9.86 -0.20 -1.27
C MET A 87 10.97 0.71 -0.76
N GLN A 88 11.66 1.37 -1.68
CA GLN A 88 12.57 2.48 -1.38
C GLN A 88 12.14 3.73 -2.15
N SER A 89 12.28 4.91 -1.53
CA SER A 89 12.07 6.19 -2.21
C SER A 89 13.25 6.48 -3.15
N ASP A 90 12.95 6.97 -4.35
CA ASP A 90 13.97 7.36 -5.34
C ASP A 90 14.42 8.83 -5.18
N TYR A 91 13.71 9.63 -4.38
CA TYR A 91 13.93 11.08 -4.26
C TYR A 91 14.63 11.49 -2.96
N THR A 92 14.40 10.76 -1.88
CA THR A 92 14.90 11.11 -0.54
C THR A 92 15.31 9.83 0.18
N LYS A 93 16.45 9.84 0.89
CA LYS A 93 16.82 8.72 1.76
C LYS A 93 15.70 8.43 2.77
N THR A 94 15.33 7.17 2.89
CA THR A 94 14.25 6.74 3.79
C THR A 94 14.75 6.74 5.23
N HIS A 95 14.15 7.55 6.10
CA HIS A 95 14.35 7.53 7.54
C HIS A 95 13.09 6.96 8.18
N VAL A 96 13.21 5.83 8.90
CA VAL A 96 12.10 5.22 9.62
C VAL A 96 11.99 5.92 10.97
N ILE A 97 10.85 6.58 11.21
CA ILE A 97 10.48 7.06 12.54
C ILE A 97 9.64 5.94 13.14
N GLU A 98 10.17 5.26 14.15
CA GLU A 98 9.40 4.31 14.94
C GLU A 98 8.37 5.10 15.76
N ALA A 99 7.10 4.68 15.72
CA ALA A 99 6.08 5.29 16.56
C ALA A 99 6.37 4.88 18.01
N SER A 100 6.83 5.83 18.82
CA SER A 100 6.94 5.67 20.27
C SER A 100 5.55 5.50 20.87
N ASP A 101 5.34 4.42 21.63
CA ASP A 101 4.19 4.23 22.50
C ASP A 101 4.23 5.27 23.65
N GLU A 102 3.80 6.51 23.41
CA GLU A 102 3.58 7.50 24.48
C GLU A 102 2.09 7.88 24.56
N GLU A 103 1.28 6.97 25.11
CA GLU A 103 -0.04 7.32 25.69
C GLU A 103 -0.42 6.42 26.88
N LYS A 104 0.55 6.18 27.79
CA LYS A 104 0.27 5.72 29.16
C LYS A 104 1.07 6.51 30.19
N ALA A 105 0.73 7.77 30.37
CA ALA A 105 0.81 8.47 31.65
C ALA A 105 0.21 9.88 31.54
N LYS A 106 -1.08 10.03 31.86
CA LYS A 106 -1.54 10.85 32.99
C LYS A 106 -3.05 10.75 33.16
#